data_AF-A0A0J0V4H3-F1
#
_entry.id   AF-A0A0J0V4H3-F1
#
_cell.length_a   1.000
_cell.length_b   1.000
_cell.length_c   1.000
_cell.angle_alpha   90.00
_cell.angle_beta   90.00
_cell.angle_gamma   90.00
#
_symmetry.space_group_name_H-M   'P 1'
#
loop_
_entity.id
_entity.type
_entity.pdbx_description
1 polymer ?
#
loop_
_entity_poly.entity_id
_entity_poly.type
_entity_poly.pdbx_seq_one_letter_code
_entity_poly.pdbx_strand_id
1 'polypeptide(L)'
;MVVVYDALGAPVVIHQGQDQSLKIKWKEIRLDENKMNKDGLQDNRNTSQPNVTQLQTETGYISWYDGEGKKGAAGVVLNGKSAAHKTIDFYTKVKTTSLENGKSTIVEILDRGPYIQGRILDMVETAFSNIHNTRKGLFKGRIQWPIQN
;
A
#
# COMPACT_ATOMS: atom_id res chain seq x y z
N MET A 1 -3.60 20.51 10.08
CA MET A 1 -2.94 19.20 9.97
C MET A 1 -3.48 18.33 11.08
N VAL A 2 -4.09 17.19 10.76
CA VAL A 2 -4.56 16.24 11.77
C VAL A 2 -3.77 14.96 11.58
N VAL A 3 -3.14 14.47 12.66
CA VAL A 3 -2.54 13.15 12.69
C VAL A 3 -3.60 12.21 13.24
N VAL A 4 -4.08 11.30 12.40
CA VAL A 4 -4.94 10.19 12.84
C VAL A 4 -4.15 8.90 12.74
N TYR A 5 -4.51 7.93 13.57
CA TYR A 5 -3.94 6.60 13.51
C TYR A 5 -4.94 5.70 12.80
N ASP A 6 -4.46 4.88 11.86
CA ASP A 6 -5.30 3.84 11.29
C ASP A 6 -5.53 2.69 12.28
N ALA A 7 -6.35 1.72 11.90
CA ALA A 7 -6.67 0.55 12.72
C ALA A 7 -5.43 -0.33 13.05
N LEU A 8 -4.27 -0.04 12.45
CA LEU A 8 -3.00 -0.71 12.67
C LEU A 8 -2.00 0.20 13.42
N GLY A 9 -2.44 1.37 13.90
CA GLY A 9 -1.62 2.30 14.68
C GLY A 9 -0.61 3.10 13.85
N ALA A 10 -0.69 3.08 12.51
CA ALA A 10 0.21 3.88 11.68
C ALA A 10 -0.27 5.34 11.61
N PRO A 11 0.64 6.33 11.73
CA PRO A 11 0.27 7.73 11.62
C PRO A 11 -0.10 8.06 10.16
N VAL A 12 -1.35 8.43 9.96
CA VAL A 12 -1.87 8.99 8.71
C VAL A 12 -1.94 10.50 8.88
N VAL A 13 -1.13 11.21 8.09
CA VAL A 13 -1.13 12.67 8.07
C VAL A 13 -2.20 13.14 7.11
N ILE A 14 -3.27 13.70 7.67
CA ILE A 14 -4.31 14.35 6.88
C ILE A 14 -3.97 15.84 6.76
N HIS A 15 -3.56 16.24 5.56
CA HIS A 15 -3.48 17.64 5.19
C HIS A 15 -4.89 18.13 4.90
N GLN A 16 -5.43 18.99 5.78
CA GLN A 16 -6.71 19.64 5.50
C GLN A 16 -6.51 20.60 4.33
N GLY A 17 -7.01 20.22 3.15
CA GLY A 17 -7.08 21.08 1.98
C GLY A 17 -6.65 20.37 0.69
N GLN A 18 -7.62 20.20 -0.21
CA GLN A 18 -7.47 19.83 -1.63
C GLN A 18 -7.42 18.33 -1.99
N ASP A 19 -8.43 17.58 -1.54
CA ASP A 19 -9.06 16.59 -2.43
C ASP A 19 -10.58 16.64 -2.20
N GLN A 20 -11.34 17.06 -3.23
CA GLN A 20 -12.80 17.13 -3.18
C GLN A 20 -13.48 15.79 -3.52
N SER A 21 -12.76 14.68 -3.64
CA SER A 21 -13.35 13.40 -4.06
C SER A 21 -14.00 12.55 -2.96
N LEU A 22 -13.96 12.93 -1.67
CA LEU A 22 -14.57 12.10 -0.61
C LEU A 22 -15.76 12.78 0.04
N LYS A 23 -16.84 12.98 -0.74
CA LYS A 23 -18.19 13.18 -0.20
C LYS A 23 -18.73 11.86 0.36
N ILE A 24 -18.21 11.42 1.51
CA ILE A 24 -18.92 10.44 2.33
C ILE A 24 -20.01 11.20 3.08
N LYS A 25 -21.25 11.04 2.62
CA LYS A 25 -22.44 11.68 3.18
C LYS A 25 -22.77 11.00 4.52
N TRP A 26 -22.24 11.53 5.62
CA TRP A 26 -22.69 11.16 6.96
C TRP A 26 -24.14 11.61 7.13
N LYS A 27 -25.07 10.65 7.24
CA LYS A 27 -26.44 10.94 7.67
C LYS A 27 -26.40 11.02 9.20
N GLU A 28 -26.69 12.21 9.73
CA GLU A 28 -26.78 12.50 11.16
C GLU A 28 -27.56 11.42 11.90
N ILE A 29 -26.92 10.75 12.85
CA ILE A 29 -27.63 10.09 13.94
C ILE A 29 -27.60 11.09 15.09
N ARG A 30 -28.73 11.75 15.33
CA ARG A 30 -28.97 12.41 16.61
C ARG A 30 -29.19 11.30 17.64
N LEU A 31 -28.33 11.26 18.66
CA LEU A 31 -28.54 10.43 19.82
C LEU A 31 -29.47 11.18 20.76
N ASP A 32 -30.72 10.74 20.82
CA ASP A 32 -31.65 11.18 21.85
C ASP A 32 -31.34 10.37 23.12
N GLU A 33 -30.58 10.96 24.04
CA GLU A 33 -30.23 10.37 25.33
C GLU A 33 -31.43 10.36 26.28
N ASN A 34 -32.44 9.52 26.04
CA ASN A 34 -33.34 9.13 27.14
C ASN A 34 -34.15 7.87 26.82
N LYS A 35 -33.66 6.71 27.29
CA LYS A 35 -34.43 5.69 28.05
C LYS A 35 -33.59 4.41 28.19
N MET A 36 -33.03 4.21 29.38
CA MET A 36 -32.75 2.86 29.89
C MET A 36 -34.07 2.07 29.97
N ASN A 37 -34.02 0.76 29.70
CA ASN A 37 -34.75 -0.36 30.35
C ASN A 37 -34.25 -1.67 29.69
N LYS A 38 -33.44 -2.48 30.38
CA LYS A 38 -33.84 -3.70 31.13
C LYS A 38 -34.65 -4.69 30.27
N ASP A 39 -33.94 -5.66 29.68
CA ASP A 39 -34.20 -7.11 29.69
C ASP A 39 -33.46 -7.79 28.52
N GLY A 40 -32.90 -8.96 28.78
CA GLY A 40 -31.92 -9.61 27.91
C GLY A 40 -32.43 -9.96 26.51
N LEU A 41 -31.63 -9.67 25.49
CA LEU A 41 -31.75 -10.21 24.14
C LEU A 41 -30.34 -10.60 23.67
N GLN A 42 -30.18 -11.89 23.36
CA GLN A 42 -28.98 -12.41 22.71
C GLN A 42 -28.81 -11.70 21.36
N ASP A 43 -27.68 -11.05 21.18
CA ASP A 43 -27.40 -10.25 20.01
C ASP A 43 -26.79 -11.11 18.91
N ASN A 44 -27.66 -11.70 18.10
CA ASN A 44 -27.34 -12.43 16.87
C ASN A 44 -26.99 -11.50 15.71
N ARG A 45 -26.17 -10.47 15.96
CA ARG A 45 -25.64 -9.60 14.92
C ARG A 45 -24.64 -10.36 14.05
N ASN A 46 -25.18 -11.09 13.07
CA ASN A 46 -24.54 -11.35 11.78
C ASN A 46 -24.35 -10.01 11.06
N THR A 47 -23.53 -9.12 11.63
CA THR A 47 -22.98 -7.99 10.90
C THR A 47 -21.83 -8.55 10.09
N SER A 48 -22.10 -8.92 8.84
CA SER A 48 -21.06 -9.17 7.85
C SER A 48 -20.19 -7.91 7.77
N GLN A 49 -19.08 -7.92 8.51
CA GLN A 49 -18.09 -6.86 8.43
C GLN A 49 -17.64 -6.74 6.96
N PRO A 50 -17.40 -5.53 6.44
CA PRO A 50 -16.83 -5.39 5.11
C PRO A 50 -15.55 -6.24 5.06
N ASN A 51 -15.44 -7.11 4.06
CA ASN A 51 -14.25 -7.97 3.87
C ASN A 51 -13.01 -7.08 3.80
N VAL A 52 -12.30 -6.89 4.92
CA VAL A 52 -11.07 -6.13 4.97
C VAL A 52 -10.01 -6.97 4.27
N THR A 53 -9.58 -6.57 3.06
CA THR A 53 -8.42 -7.19 2.42
C THR A 53 -7.22 -6.99 3.31
N GLN A 54 -6.78 -8.05 3.98
CA GLN A 54 -5.55 -8.00 4.77
C GLN A 54 -4.35 -7.81 3.82
N LEU A 55 -3.42 -6.96 4.24
CA LEU A 55 -2.21 -6.65 3.48
C LEU A 55 -0.98 -7.18 4.22
N GLN A 56 -0.04 -7.76 3.47
CA GLN A 56 1.32 -7.93 3.94
C GLN A 56 2.10 -6.62 3.79
N THR A 57 3.11 -6.45 4.62
CA THR A 57 3.99 -5.27 4.58
C THR A 57 5.44 -5.66 4.80
N GLU A 58 6.35 -4.99 4.10
CA GLU A 58 7.79 -5.12 4.28
C GLU A 58 8.45 -3.73 4.20
N THR A 59 9.54 -3.52 4.93
CA THR A 59 10.28 -2.26 4.95
C THR A 59 11.77 -2.51 4.78
N GLY A 60 12.40 -1.72 3.93
CA GLY A 60 13.79 -1.95 3.54
C GLY A 60 14.25 -0.94 2.51
N TYR A 61 15.37 -1.24 1.84
CA TYR A 61 15.83 -0.40 0.74
C TYR A 61 15.16 -0.79 -0.57
N ILE A 62 14.80 0.24 -1.33
CA ILE A 62 14.19 0.12 -2.64
C ILE A 62 15.13 0.78 -3.63
N SER A 63 15.49 0.06 -4.68
CA SER A 63 16.39 0.57 -5.72
C SER A 63 15.76 0.45 -7.10
N TRP A 64 16.54 0.73 -8.14
CA TRP A 64 16.10 0.60 -9.51
C TRP A 64 17.13 -0.07 -10.41
N TYR A 65 16.65 -0.55 -11.56
CA TYR A 65 17.48 -1.13 -12.61
C TYR A 65 16.95 -0.76 -14.00
N ASP A 66 17.86 -0.78 -14.99
CA ASP A 66 17.51 -0.66 -16.40
C ASP A 66 16.94 -2.01 -16.90
N GLY A 67 15.63 -2.18 -16.76
CA GLY A 67 14.91 -3.40 -17.11
C GLY A 67 13.89 -3.29 -18.23
N GLU A 68 13.44 -2.07 -18.55
CA GLU A 68 12.33 -1.85 -19.48
C GLU A 68 12.67 -2.36 -20.89
N GLY A 69 11.74 -3.07 -21.52
CA GLY A 69 11.95 -3.73 -22.81
C GLY A 69 12.70 -5.07 -22.76
N LYS A 70 13.25 -5.46 -21.60
CA LYS A 70 13.90 -6.78 -21.41
C LYS A 70 12.86 -7.82 -20.98
N LYS A 71 13.15 -9.11 -21.21
CA LYS A 71 12.29 -10.21 -20.75
C LYS A 71 12.56 -10.50 -19.27
N GLY A 72 11.56 -10.35 -18.41
CA GLY A 72 11.66 -10.63 -16.97
C GLY A 72 11.47 -12.11 -16.63
N ALA A 73 11.73 -12.48 -15.38
CA ALA A 73 11.59 -13.86 -14.88
C ALA A 73 10.15 -14.41 -14.93
N ALA A 74 9.12 -13.55 -14.97
CA ALA A 74 7.75 -13.97 -15.22
C ALA A 74 7.48 -14.38 -16.70
N GLY A 75 8.49 -14.29 -17.57
CA GLY A 75 8.39 -14.66 -18.98
C GLY A 75 7.80 -13.58 -19.90
N VAL A 76 7.51 -12.38 -19.37
CA VAL A 76 6.94 -11.24 -20.09
C VAL A 76 7.96 -10.11 -20.28
N VAL A 77 7.71 -9.23 -21.24
CA VAL A 77 8.53 -8.02 -21.43
C VAL A 77 8.21 -7.01 -20.32
N LEU A 78 9.25 -6.51 -19.66
CA LEU A 78 9.14 -5.53 -18.59
C LEU A 78 8.75 -4.16 -19.15
N ASN A 79 7.88 -3.48 -18.43
CA ASN A 79 7.34 -2.15 -18.73
C ASN A 79 7.59 -1.18 -17.57
N GLY A 80 7.25 0.11 -17.75
CA GLY A 80 7.40 1.19 -16.76
C GLY A 80 6.73 1.02 -15.38
N LYS A 81 6.02 -0.09 -15.12
CA LYS A 81 5.44 -0.44 -13.82
C LYS A 81 6.02 -1.74 -13.24
N SER A 82 7.03 -2.32 -13.86
CA SER A 82 7.57 -3.62 -13.44
C SER A 82 8.51 -3.48 -12.24
N ALA A 83 8.54 -4.51 -11.40
CA ALA A 83 9.50 -4.64 -10.31
C ALA A 83 9.94 -6.10 -10.10
N ALA A 84 11.08 -6.24 -9.44
CA ALA A 84 11.67 -7.47 -8.99
C ALA A 84 11.47 -7.64 -7.48
N HIS A 85 10.98 -8.82 -7.07
CA HIS A 85 10.92 -9.25 -5.68
C HIS A 85 11.36 -10.72 -5.53
N LYS A 86 11.97 -11.06 -4.39
CA LYS A 86 12.56 -12.39 -4.15
C LYS A 86 11.50 -13.48 -4.16
N THR A 87 10.39 -13.23 -3.48
CA THR A 87 9.40 -14.25 -3.11
C THR A 87 7.94 -13.85 -3.31
N ILE A 88 7.64 -12.58 -3.63
CA ILE A 88 6.25 -12.18 -3.87
C ILE A 88 5.84 -12.79 -5.21
N ASP A 89 4.64 -13.35 -5.28
CA ASP A 89 4.14 -14.00 -6.48
C ASP A 89 4.13 -13.05 -7.66
N PHE A 90 4.44 -13.60 -8.84
CA PHE A 90 4.36 -12.84 -10.07
C PHE A 90 2.95 -12.28 -10.29
N TYR A 91 2.86 -11.15 -10.98
CA TYR A 91 1.63 -10.39 -11.23
C TYR A 91 0.97 -9.80 -9.98
N THR A 92 1.61 -9.92 -8.81
CA THR A 92 1.15 -9.20 -7.61
C THR A 92 1.39 -7.71 -7.77
N LYS A 93 0.34 -6.91 -7.53
CA LYS A 93 0.44 -5.45 -7.44
C LYS A 93 0.89 -5.03 -6.06
N VAL A 94 1.95 -4.24 -6.01
CA VAL A 94 2.61 -3.82 -4.78
C VAL A 94 2.58 -2.30 -4.70
N LYS A 95 1.91 -1.76 -3.68
CA LYS A 95 2.02 -0.34 -3.35
C LYS A 95 3.39 -0.10 -2.72
N THR A 96 4.17 0.75 -3.35
CA THR A 96 5.51 1.11 -2.89
C THR A 96 5.52 2.55 -2.45
N THR A 97 5.93 2.82 -1.21
CA THR A 97 6.00 4.15 -0.62
C THR A 97 7.43 4.48 -0.22
N SER A 98 7.92 5.64 -0.64
CA SER A 98 9.16 6.22 -0.13
C SER A 98 8.92 6.79 1.26
N LEU A 99 9.65 6.31 2.26
CA LEU A 99 9.54 6.80 3.63
C LEU A 99 10.26 8.14 3.84
N GLU A 100 11.03 8.59 2.84
CA GLU A 100 11.77 9.85 2.91
C GLU A 100 10.95 11.05 2.47
N ASN A 101 10.00 10.86 1.54
CA ASN A 101 9.21 11.95 0.96
C ASN A 101 7.69 11.68 0.92
N GLY A 102 7.25 10.50 1.38
CA GLY A 102 5.84 10.11 1.44
C GLY A 102 5.20 9.76 0.10
N LYS A 103 5.89 9.92 -1.04
CA LYS A 103 5.35 9.59 -2.37
C LYS A 103 5.21 8.08 -2.54
N SER A 104 4.24 7.67 -3.34
CA SER A 104 4.01 6.25 -3.63
C SER A 104 3.64 5.98 -5.08
N THR A 105 3.95 4.77 -5.54
CA THR A 105 3.55 4.22 -6.84
C THR A 105 3.09 2.77 -6.66
N ILE A 106 2.36 2.24 -7.64
CA ILE A 106 2.00 0.83 -7.71
C ILE A 106 2.85 0.19 -8.79
N VAL A 107 3.55 -0.88 -8.42
CA VAL A 107 4.33 -1.71 -9.34
C VAL A 107 3.75 -3.13 -9.39
N GLU A 108 4.10 -3.88 -10.42
CA GLU A 108 3.75 -5.29 -10.58
C GLU A 108 5.00 -6.16 -10.55
N ILE A 109 4.96 -7.24 -9.77
CA ILE A 109 6.10 -8.16 -9.67
C ILE A 109 6.18 -9.02 -10.92
N LEU A 110 7.14 -8.72 -11.79
CA LEU A 110 7.35 -9.41 -13.07
C LEU A 110 8.76 -10.00 -13.20
N ASP A 111 9.61 -9.79 -12.19
CA ASP A 111 10.98 -10.27 -12.18
C ASP A 111 11.44 -10.74 -10.80
N ARG A 112 12.65 -11.32 -10.72
CA ARG A 112 13.26 -11.85 -9.50
C ARG A 112 14.51 -11.08 -9.07
N GLY A 113 14.74 -11.07 -7.76
CA GLY A 113 15.72 -10.21 -7.08
C GLY A 113 15.01 -9.25 -6.12
N PRO A 114 15.67 -8.23 -5.58
CA PRO A 114 17.11 -8.04 -5.57
C PRO A 114 17.84 -9.11 -4.76
N TYR A 115 18.99 -9.60 -5.23
CA TYR A 115 19.84 -10.53 -4.48
C TYR A 115 20.87 -9.84 -3.58
N ILE A 116 20.75 -8.53 -3.45
CA ILE A 116 21.64 -7.71 -2.61
C ILE A 116 20.99 -7.52 -1.25
N GLN A 117 21.75 -7.82 -0.19
CA GLN A 117 21.27 -7.79 1.18
C GLN A 117 20.76 -6.39 1.56
N GLY A 118 19.66 -6.35 2.31
CA GLY A 118 19.02 -5.11 2.76
C GLY A 118 18.09 -4.45 1.73
N ARG A 119 18.12 -4.87 0.46
CA ARG A 119 17.12 -4.46 -0.53
C ARG A 119 15.93 -5.41 -0.52
N ILE A 120 14.75 -4.81 -0.62
CA ILE A 120 13.48 -5.53 -0.60
C ILE A 120 12.79 -5.49 -1.97
N LEU A 121 13.04 -4.46 -2.78
CA LEU A 121 12.40 -4.29 -4.08
C LEU A 121 13.32 -3.51 -5.03
N ASP A 122 13.45 -3.98 -6.26
CA ASP A 122 14.08 -3.23 -7.35
C ASP A 122 13.02 -2.96 -8.42
N MET A 123 12.70 -1.70 -8.69
CA MET A 123 11.74 -1.33 -9.74
C MET A 123 12.44 -0.86 -11.01
N VAL A 124 11.76 -0.86 -12.16
CA VAL A 124 12.33 -0.24 -13.36
C VAL A 124 12.54 1.27 -13.16
N GLU A 125 13.49 1.86 -13.89
CA GLU A 125 13.85 3.29 -13.76
C GLU A 125 12.63 4.23 -13.87
N THR A 126 11.74 3.96 -14.82
CA THR A 126 10.50 4.73 -15.02
C THR A 126 9.61 4.73 -13.77
N ALA A 127 9.46 3.58 -13.08
CA ALA A 127 8.69 3.50 -11.85
C ALA A 127 9.36 4.25 -10.69
N PHE A 128 10.69 4.17 -10.61
CA PHE A 128 11.48 4.85 -9.57
C PHE A 128 11.39 6.36 -9.71
N SER A 129 11.58 6.88 -10.93
CA SER A 129 11.56 8.32 -11.22
C SER A 129 10.23 9.01 -10.87
N ASN A 130 9.12 8.25 -10.84
CA ASN A 130 7.82 8.75 -10.41
C ASN A 130 7.77 9.12 -8.91
N ILE A 131 8.60 8.50 -8.07
CA ILE A 131 8.55 8.66 -6.61
C ILE A 131 9.86 9.13 -5.98
N HIS A 132 10.99 9.06 -6.69
CA HIS A 132 12.28 9.53 -6.20
C HIS A 132 13.25 9.91 -7.34
N ASN A 133 14.28 10.69 -7.03
CA ASN A 133 15.32 11.09 -7.97
C ASN A 133 16.25 9.88 -8.27
N THR A 134 16.31 9.44 -9.52
CA THR A 134 17.11 8.28 -9.96
C THR A 134 18.58 8.39 -9.59
N ARG A 135 19.15 9.60 -9.52
CA ARG A 135 20.55 9.84 -9.10
C ARG A 135 20.86 9.38 -7.67
N LYS A 136 19.84 9.23 -6.82
CA LYS A 136 20.02 8.69 -5.46
C LYS A 136 20.31 7.18 -5.48
N GLY A 137 19.89 6.46 -6.52
CA GLY A 137 20.08 5.01 -6.68
C GLY A 137 19.15 4.16 -5.82
N LEU A 138 18.95 4.51 -4.55
CA LEU A 138 18.06 3.80 -3.63
C LEU A 138 17.49 4.72 -2.54
N PHE A 139 16.37 4.31 -1.94
CA PHE A 139 15.77 5.01 -0.80
C PHE A 139 15.19 4.00 0.20
N LYS A 140 15.00 4.44 1.45
CA LYS A 140 14.27 3.64 2.44
C LYS A 140 12.77 3.68 2.13
N GLY A 141 12.15 2.52 1.94
CA GLY A 141 10.76 2.40 1.53
C GLY A 141 10.00 1.31 2.26
N ARG A 142 8.68 1.37 2.11
CA ARG A 142 7.72 0.36 2.56
C ARG A 142 6.94 -0.16 1.35
N ILE A 143 6.77 -1.47 1.27
CA ILE A 143 5.93 -2.11 0.26
C ILE A 143 4.73 -2.79 0.94
N GLN A 144 3.58 -2.78 0.26
CA GLN A 144 2.34 -3.38 0.76
C GLN A 144 1.61 -4.12 -0.37
N TRP A 145 1.13 -5.33 -0.11
CA TRP A 145 0.42 -6.15 -1.10
C TRP A 145 -0.64 -7.05 -0.44
N PRO A 146 -1.67 -7.52 -1.18
CA PRO A 146 -2.72 -8.38 -0.61
C PRO A 146 -2.18 -9.73 -0.13
N ILE A 147 -2.74 -10.25 0.96
CA ILE A 147 -2.56 -11.65 1.35
C ILE A 147 -3.30 -12.53 0.32
N GLN A 148 -2.61 -13.53 -0.23
CA GLN A 148 -3.24 -14.57 -1.03
C GLN A 148 -3.78 -15.64 -0.07
N ASN A 149 -5.10 -15.88 -0.13
CA ASN A 149 -5.80 -16.91 0.65
C ASN A 149 -5.93 -18.20 -0.17
#